data_AF-A0AAR2LJH1-F1
#
_entry.id   AF-A0AAR2LJH1-F1
#
_cell.length_a   1.000
_cell.length_b   1.000
_cell.length_c   1.000
_cell.angle_alpha   90.00
_cell.angle_beta   90.00
_cell.angle_gamma   90.00
#
_symmetry.space_group_name_H-M   'P 1'
#
loop_
_entity.id
_entity.type
_entity.pdbx_description
1 polymer ?
#
loop_
_entity_poly.entity_id
_entity_poly.type
_entity_poly.pdbx_seq_one_letter_code
_entity_poly.pdbx_strand_id
1 'polypeptide(L)'
;MGNLIKVLTRDIDNNAGNFFLDFENAQPTEAERQLWEQVSKVLEEAMSILQDLQSYSGAGEAIRQAIQQPNDERVQEKAWNAVVPLVGKLKKFYEFSLKLEGTLHGLLGFLTSARCSPTQHLEQEQALARQFAEILHFTLRFDELKMTNPAIQNDFSYYRRTLSRMRINNLTEEENEVNNELANRMSLFYANATPMLKTLSDATTKFVSDMKGCIKVLRDEPPNRVEGLLNALRYTTKHLNDDTTSKQIKNMLHV
;
A
#
# COMPACT_ATOMS: atom_id res chain seq x y z
N MET A 1 -14.88 21.64 -4.33
CA MET A 1 -14.34 20.74 -5.36
C MET A 1 -13.68 21.43 -6.56
N GLY A 2 -13.99 22.69 -6.90
CA GLY A 2 -13.40 23.37 -8.08
C GLY A 2 -11.89 23.69 -8.02
N ASN A 3 -11.28 23.72 -6.82
CA ASN A 3 -9.85 24.03 -6.67
C ASN A 3 -8.94 22.82 -6.87
N LEU A 4 -9.43 21.59 -6.67
CA LEU A 4 -8.63 20.38 -6.87
C LEU A 4 -8.39 20.10 -8.36
N ILE A 5 -9.42 20.35 -9.19
CA ILE A 5 -9.34 20.26 -10.66
C ILE A 5 -8.30 21.24 -11.21
N LYS A 6 -8.24 22.48 -10.69
CA LYS A 6 -7.23 23.49 -11.08
C LYS A 6 -5.80 23.14 -10.68
N VAL A 7 -5.63 22.39 -9.59
CA VAL A 7 -4.30 21.94 -9.14
C VAL A 7 -3.81 20.76 -9.99
N LEU A 8 -4.72 19.87 -10.40
CA LEU A 8 -4.41 18.76 -11.31
C LEU A 8 -4.14 19.22 -12.76
N THR A 9 -4.68 20.36 -13.17
CA THR A 9 -4.57 20.90 -14.56
C THR A 9 -3.43 21.88 -14.77
N ARG A 10 -2.72 22.32 -13.72
CA ARG A 10 -1.78 23.45 -13.80
C ARG A 10 -0.58 23.26 -14.74
N ASP A 11 -0.26 22.02 -15.10
CA ASP A 11 0.78 21.68 -16.10
C ASP A 11 0.20 20.98 -17.37
N ILE A 12 -1.13 20.86 -17.48
CA ILE A 12 -1.85 20.27 -18.61
C ILE A 12 -2.19 21.33 -19.69
N ASP A 13 -2.05 22.61 -19.32
CA ASP A 13 -2.59 23.79 -20.03
C ASP A 13 -1.94 24.13 -21.38
N ASN A 14 -0.98 23.37 -21.89
CA ASN A 14 -0.42 23.63 -23.22
C ASN A 14 -0.92 22.71 -24.34
N ASN A 15 -1.67 21.62 -24.08
CA ASN A 15 -2.34 20.89 -25.18
C ASN A 15 -3.40 19.83 -24.87
N ALA A 16 -3.89 19.63 -23.64
CA ALA A 16 -4.86 18.57 -23.37
C ALA A 16 -6.20 19.13 -22.89
N GLY A 17 -7.25 18.86 -23.67
CA GLY A 17 -8.63 19.23 -23.35
C GLY A 17 -9.06 18.71 -21.97
N ASN A 18 -9.99 19.43 -21.35
CA ASN A 18 -10.63 18.99 -20.11
C ASN A 18 -11.23 17.59 -20.32
N PHE A 19 -10.64 16.58 -19.68
CA PHE A 19 -11.19 15.23 -19.69
C PHE A 19 -12.22 15.07 -18.55
N PHE A 20 -13.26 14.28 -18.80
CA PHE A 20 -14.35 14.06 -17.87
C PHE A 20 -14.17 12.73 -17.12
N LEU A 21 -14.33 12.77 -15.80
CA LEU A 21 -14.35 11.59 -14.92
C LEU A 21 -15.68 11.56 -14.16
N ASP A 22 -16.52 10.56 -14.43
CA ASP A 22 -17.78 10.36 -13.71
C ASP A 22 -17.56 9.64 -12.38
N PHE A 23 -17.28 10.41 -11.33
CA PHE A 23 -17.12 9.86 -9.98
C PHE A 23 -18.43 9.38 -9.35
N GLU A 24 -19.60 9.72 -9.90
CA GLU A 24 -20.89 9.36 -9.30
C GLU A 24 -21.40 8.04 -9.88
N ASN A 25 -21.43 7.90 -11.21
CA ASN A 25 -22.13 6.81 -11.89
C ASN A 25 -21.25 5.87 -12.70
N ALA A 26 -19.91 6.06 -12.74
CA ALA A 26 -19.01 5.18 -13.49
C ALA A 26 -19.25 3.69 -13.18
N GLN A 27 -19.59 2.93 -14.23
CA GLN A 27 -19.76 1.48 -14.18
C GLN A 27 -18.58 0.81 -14.87
N PRO A 28 -18.12 -0.36 -14.36
CA PRO A 28 -17.03 -1.07 -15.00
C PRO A 28 -17.45 -1.55 -16.39
N THR A 29 -16.59 -1.29 -17.37
CA THR A 29 -16.65 -1.97 -18.66
C THR A 29 -16.35 -3.47 -18.51
N GLU A 30 -16.65 -4.27 -19.53
CA GLU A 30 -16.35 -5.70 -19.48
C GLU A 30 -14.85 -6.00 -19.31
N ALA A 31 -13.99 -5.12 -19.84
CA ALA A 31 -12.54 -5.23 -19.66
C ALA A 31 -12.09 -4.93 -18.23
N GLU A 32 -12.78 -4.03 -17.53
CA GLU A 32 -12.45 -3.63 -16.15
C GLU A 32 -13.02 -4.61 -15.12
N ARG A 33 -14.14 -5.30 -15.43
CA ARG A 33 -14.98 -6.03 -14.47
C ARG A 33 -14.21 -6.91 -13.50
N GLN A 34 -13.29 -7.74 -14.01
CA GLN A 34 -12.52 -8.66 -13.16
C GLN A 34 -11.65 -7.93 -12.13
N LEU A 35 -10.89 -6.92 -12.56
CA LEU A 35 -10.03 -6.15 -11.66
C LEU A 35 -10.87 -5.27 -10.73
N TRP A 36 -11.93 -4.67 -11.27
CA TRP A 36 -12.85 -3.84 -10.51
C TRP A 36 -13.47 -4.62 -9.33
N GLU A 37 -13.95 -5.84 -9.55
CA GLU A 37 -14.49 -6.70 -8.48
C GLU A 37 -13.45 -7.04 -7.40
N GLN A 38 -12.19 -7.25 -7.80
CA GLN A 38 -11.10 -7.52 -6.85
C GLN A 38 -10.80 -6.29 -5.99
N VAL A 39 -10.73 -5.12 -6.61
CA VAL A 39 -10.45 -3.85 -5.93
C VAL A 39 -11.63 -3.44 -5.04
N SER A 40 -12.88 -3.67 -5.47
CA SER A 40 -14.08 -3.38 -4.66
C SER A 40 -14.06 -4.11 -3.33
N LYS A 41 -13.67 -5.39 -3.30
CA LYS A 41 -13.53 -6.16 -2.05
C LYS A 41 -12.48 -5.57 -1.11
N VAL A 42 -11.41 -4.99 -1.65
CA VAL A 42 -10.36 -4.34 -0.86
C VAL A 42 -10.89 -3.02 -0.29
N LEU A 43 -11.62 -2.25 -1.08
CA LEU A 43 -12.24 -0.98 -0.67
C LEU A 43 -13.35 -1.18 0.38
N GLU A 44 -14.13 -2.26 0.27
CA GLU A 44 -15.10 -2.65 1.30
C GLU A 44 -14.42 -2.91 2.65
N GLU A 45 -13.33 -3.69 2.64
CA GLU A 45 -12.52 -3.93 3.83
C GLU A 45 -11.86 -2.65 4.36
N ALA A 46 -11.44 -1.74 3.48
CA ALA A 46 -10.85 -0.45 3.82
C ALA A 46 -11.78 0.38 4.74
N MET A 47 -13.11 0.31 4.53
CA MET A 47 -14.07 0.97 5.41
C MET A 47 -14.04 0.41 6.83
N SER A 48 -13.97 -0.91 6.99
CA SER A 48 -13.83 -1.56 8.30
C SER A 48 -12.50 -1.18 8.97
N ILE A 49 -11.41 -1.10 8.22
CA ILE A 49 -10.10 -0.69 8.72
C ILE A 49 -10.16 0.75 9.28
N LEU A 50 -10.80 1.68 8.55
CA LEU A 50 -10.97 3.05 9.03
C LEU A 50 -11.82 3.12 10.30
N GLN A 51 -12.92 2.36 10.37
CA GLN A 51 -13.77 2.32 11.56
C GLN A 51 -13.02 1.76 12.78
N ASP A 52 -12.22 0.71 12.58
CA ASP A 52 -11.39 0.12 13.62
C ASP A 52 -10.33 1.10 14.13
N LEU A 53 -9.74 1.91 13.24
CA LEU A 53 -8.76 2.93 13.60
C LEU A 53 -9.41 4.13 14.30
N GLN A 54 -10.58 4.57 13.84
CA GLN A 54 -11.34 5.65 14.48
C GLN A 54 -11.76 5.28 15.92
N SER A 55 -12.08 4.02 16.16
CA SER A 55 -12.42 3.49 17.48
C SER A 55 -11.21 3.09 18.33
N TYR A 56 -9.98 3.32 17.87
CA TYR A 56 -8.77 2.96 18.59
C TYR A 56 -8.50 3.92 19.77
N SER A 57 -8.94 3.53 20.97
CA SER A 57 -8.80 4.32 22.20
C SER A 57 -7.43 4.20 22.87
N GLY A 58 -6.71 3.11 22.61
CA GLY A 58 -5.42 2.81 23.23
C GLY A 58 -5.51 2.24 24.66
N ALA A 59 -4.42 1.65 25.14
CA ALA A 59 -4.30 1.05 26.47
C ALA A 59 -3.49 1.89 27.47
N GLY A 60 -3.30 3.19 27.18
CA GLY A 60 -2.35 4.04 27.88
C GLY A 60 -2.52 4.14 29.40
N GLU A 61 -3.74 4.12 29.92
CA GLU A 61 -3.97 4.15 31.38
C GLU A 61 -3.48 2.87 32.07
N ALA A 62 -3.90 1.71 31.57
CA ALA A 62 -3.49 0.42 32.09
C ALA A 62 -1.97 0.23 31.98
N ILE A 63 -1.37 0.64 30.85
CA ILE A 63 0.07 0.61 30.64
C ILE A 63 0.81 1.50 31.65
N ARG A 64 0.32 2.72 31.93
CA ARG A 64 0.94 3.59 32.94
C ARG A 64 0.90 2.98 34.34
N GLN A 65 -0.23 2.37 34.73
CA GLN A 65 -0.36 1.68 36.02
C GLN A 65 0.63 0.50 36.12
N ALA A 66 0.73 -0.32 35.08
CA ALA A 66 1.68 -1.43 35.02
C ALA A 66 3.15 -0.97 35.10
N ILE A 67 3.51 0.16 34.47
CA ILE A 67 4.87 0.72 34.56
C ILE A 67 5.17 1.26 35.98
N GLN A 68 4.19 1.86 36.65
CA GLN A 68 4.35 2.40 38.01
C GLN A 68 4.45 1.32 39.08
N GLN A 69 3.80 0.17 38.87
CA GLN A 69 3.75 -0.94 39.82
C GLN A 69 4.24 -2.25 39.16
N PRO A 70 5.55 -2.35 38.85
CA PRO A 70 6.09 -3.47 38.07
C PRO A 70 6.00 -4.84 38.76
N ASN A 71 5.84 -4.85 40.09
CA ASN A 71 5.77 -6.08 40.90
C ASN A 71 4.33 -6.53 41.19
N ASP A 72 3.31 -5.75 40.81
CA ASP A 72 1.90 -6.13 40.99
C ASP A 72 1.40 -6.84 39.73
N GLU A 73 1.26 -8.17 39.81
CA GLU A 73 0.82 -9.03 38.71
C GLU A 73 -0.57 -8.65 38.17
N ARG A 74 -1.48 -8.14 39.02
CA ARG A 74 -2.86 -7.81 38.61
C ARG A 74 -2.86 -6.65 37.61
N VAL A 75 -2.03 -5.63 37.84
CA VAL A 75 -1.94 -4.50 36.91
C VAL A 75 -1.16 -4.87 35.64
N GLN A 76 -0.16 -5.77 35.73
CA GLN A 76 0.53 -6.30 34.55
C GLN A 76 -0.46 -7.05 33.64
N GLU A 77 -1.25 -7.95 34.21
CA GLU A 77 -2.25 -8.74 33.49
C GLU A 77 -3.33 -7.83 32.88
N LYS A 78 -3.82 -6.85 33.64
CA LYS A 78 -4.80 -5.86 33.14
C LYS A 78 -4.27 -5.09 31.94
N ALA A 79 -3.01 -4.63 31.98
CA ALA A 79 -2.39 -3.93 30.86
C ALA A 79 -2.18 -4.86 29.65
N TRP A 80 -1.81 -6.11 29.89
CA TRP A 80 -1.66 -7.12 28.84
C TRP A 80 -2.99 -7.41 28.15
N ASN A 81 -4.03 -7.71 28.91
CA ASN A 81 -5.37 -8.01 28.38
C ASN A 81 -5.98 -6.80 27.64
N ALA A 82 -5.61 -5.58 28.00
CA ALA A 82 -6.01 -4.37 27.28
C ALA A 82 -5.23 -4.17 25.96
N VAL A 83 -3.92 -4.42 25.95
CA VAL A 83 -3.06 -4.12 24.79
C VAL A 83 -3.12 -5.19 23.70
N VAL A 84 -3.30 -6.47 24.06
CA VAL A 84 -3.33 -7.60 23.10
C VAL A 84 -4.37 -7.40 21.98
N PRO A 85 -5.66 -7.13 22.26
CA PRO A 85 -6.65 -6.94 21.18
C PRO A 85 -6.36 -5.71 20.32
N LEU A 86 -5.77 -4.66 20.91
CA LEU A 86 -5.34 -3.48 20.17
C LEU A 86 -4.19 -3.80 19.21
N VAL A 87 -3.23 -4.62 19.63
CA VAL A 87 -2.14 -5.10 18.77
C VAL A 87 -2.66 -5.99 17.65
N GLY A 88 -3.71 -6.79 17.91
CA GLY A 88 -4.44 -7.52 16.86
C GLY A 88 -4.99 -6.59 15.78
N LYS A 89 -5.60 -5.45 16.17
CA LYS A 89 -6.00 -4.40 15.20
C LYS A 89 -4.80 -3.82 14.45
N LEU A 90 -3.70 -3.53 15.14
CA LEU A 90 -2.49 -3.00 14.50
C LEU A 90 -1.88 -3.99 13.49
N LYS A 91 -1.94 -5.29 13.78
CA LYS A 91 -1.56 -6.35 12.85
C LYS A 91 -2.45 -6.35 11.61
N LYS A 92 -3.78 -6.33 11.81
CA LYS A 92 -4.78 -6.25 10.73
C LYS A 92 -4.51 -5.06 9.80
N PHE A 93 -4.23 -3.87 10.34
CA PHE A 93 -3.94 -2.68 9.52
C PHE A 93 -2.67 -2.83 8.70
N TYR A 94 -1.61 -3.39 9.29
CA TYR A 94 -0.36 -3.64 8.58
C TYR A 94 -0.55 -4.66 7.46
N GLU A 95 -1.22 -5.78 7.73
CA GLU A 95 -1.52 -6.81 6.72
C GLU A 95 -2.39 -6.26 5.60
N PHE A 96 -3.36 -5.41 5.93
CA PHE A 96 -4.16 -4.70 4.94
C PHE A 96 -3.31 -3.80 4.03
N SER A 97 -2.27 -3.15 4.57
CA SER A 97 -1.35 -2.35 3.74
C SER A 97 -0.64 -3.18 2.66
N LEU A 98 -0.30 -4.45 2.96
CA LEU A 98 0.31 -5.36 1.99
C LEU A 98 -0.68 -5.77 0.90
N LYS A 99 -1.96 -5.97 1.28
CA LYS A 99 -3.04 -6.22 0.32
C LYS A 99 -3.22 -5.01 -0.60
N LEU A 100 -3.17 -3.80 -0.05
CA LEU A 100 -3.30 -2.54 -0.79
C LEU A 100 -2.15 -2.33 -1.80
N GLU A 101 -0.91 -2.70 -1.46
CA GLU A 101 0.21 -2.74 -2.42
C GLU A 101 -0.11 -3.61 -3.63
N GLY A 102 -0.61 -4.84 -3.41
CA GLY A 102 -0.96 -5.76 -4.51
C GLY A 102 -2.10 -5.23 -5.39
N THR A 103 -3.13 -4.66 -4.77
CA THR A 103 -4.26 -4.03 -5.47
C THR A 103 -3.82 -2.84 -6.31
N LEU A 104 -2.94 -1.99 -5.77
CA LEU A 104 -2.39 -0.84 -6.51
C LEU A 104 -1.61 -1.30 -7.74
N HIS A 105 -0.80 -2.35 -7.63
CA HIS A 105 -0.04 -2.88 -8.77
C HIS A 105 -0.95 -3.30 -9.93
N GLY A 106 -2.08 -3.95 -9.63
CA GLY A 106 -3.09 -4.32 -10.63
C GLY A 106 -3.72 -3.11 -11.33
N LEU A 107 -4.11 -2.09 -10.54
CA LEU A 107 -4.65 -0.83 -11.08
C LEU A 107 -3.65 -0.10 -11.97
N LEU A 108 -2.40 0.05 -11.51
CA LEU A 108 -1.35 0.68 -12.30
C LEU A 108 -1.10 -0.11 -13.59
N GLY A 109 -1.06 -1.43 -13.54
CA GLY A 109 -0.87 -2.27 -14.73
C GLY A 109 -1.97 -2.08 -15.79
N PHE A 110 -3.20 -1.80 -15.36
CA PHE A 110 -4.32 -1.54 -16.26
C PHE A 110 -4.30 -0.10 -16.79
N LEU A 111 -4.29 0.88 -15.88
CA LEU A 111 -4.41 2.33 -16.16
C LEU A 111 -3.15 2.95 -16.81
N THR A 112 -2.04 2.21 -16.86
CA THR A 112 -0.79 2.66 -17.49
C THR A 112 -0.31 1.70 -18.57
N SER A 113 -1.21 0.87 -19.10
CA SER A 113 -0.89 0.04 -20.25
C SER A 113 -0.50 0.92 -21.44
N ALA A 114 0.24 0.39 -22.40
CA ALA A 114 0.63 1.21 -23.54
C ALA A 114 -0.43 1.28 -24.65
N ARG A 115 -1.65 0.75 -24.42
CA ARG A 115 -2.73 0.69 -25.42
C ARG A 115 -3.23 2.06 -25.84
N CYS A 116 -3.22 3.02 -24.93
CA CYS A 116 -3.67 4.37 -25.17
C CYS A 116 -2.92 5.37 -24.27
N SER A 117 -3.15 6.66 -24.50
CA SER A 117 -2.55 7.72 -23.68
C SER A 117 -3.14 7.75 -22.26
N PRO A 118 -2.46 8.34 -21.26
CA PRO A 118 -2.99 8.46 -19.90
C PRO A 118 -4.39 9.11 -19.85
N THR A 119 -4.64 10.15 -20.66
CA THR A 119 -5.94 10.80 -20.73
C THR A 119 -7.02 9.86 -21.26
N GLN A 120 -6.70 9.06 -22.28
CA GLN A 120 -7.64 8.07 -22.84
C GLN A 120 -7.91 6.92 -21.86
N HIS A 121 -6.90 6.48 -21.10
CA HIS A 121 -7.08 5.54 -20.00
C HIS A 121 -8.10 6.06 -18.99
N LEU A 122 -7.93 7.30 -18.51
CA LEU A 122 -8.86 7.92 -17.56
C LEU A 122 -10.27 8.11 -18.13
N GLU A 123 -10.42 8.43 -19.41
CA GLU A 123 -11.74 8.60 -20.05
C GLU A 123 -12.48 7.29 -20.31
N GLN A 124 -11.75 6.22 -20.64
CA GLN A 124 -12.31 4.92 -21.03
C GLN A 124 -12.52 4.01 -19.82
N GLU A 125 -11.67 4.13 -18.79
CA GLU A 125 -11.58 3.21 -17.66
C GLU A 125 -11.95 3.94 -16.35
N GLN A 126 -13.08 4.63 -16.42
CA GLN A 126 -13.52 5.55 -15.37
C GLN A 126 -13.77 4.81 -14.04
N ALA A 127 -14.20 3.55 -14.09
CA ALA A 127 -14.48 2.77 -12.88
C ALA A 127 -13.19 2.42 -12.13
N LEU A 128 -12.15 2.00 -12.84
CA LEU A 128 -10.83 1.77 -12.23
C LEU A 128 -10.14 3.07 -11.80
N ALA A 129 -10.28 4.15 -12.59
CA ALA A 129 -9.76 5.47 -12.22
C ALA A 129 -10.40 5.99 -10.91
N ARG A 130 -11.71 5.79 -10.76
CA ARG A 130 -12.44 6.07 -9.51
C ARG A 130 -11.90 5.24 -8.35
N GLN A 131 -11.74 3.93 -8.52
CA GLN A 131 -11.21 3.08 -7.46
C GLN A 131 -9.78 3.47 -7.05
N PHE A 132 -8.96 3.91 -8.00
CA PHE A 132 -7.62 4.42 -7.69
C PHE A 132 -7.70 5.69 -6.80
N ALA A 133 -8.62 6.60 -7.09
CA ALA A 133 -8.87 7.76 -6.24
C ALA A 133 -9.41 7.37 -4.85
N GLU A 134 -10.27 6.36 -4.76
CA GLU A 134 -10.81 5.84 -3.49
C GLU A 134 -9.70 5.21 -2.62
N ILE A 135 -8.74 4.51 -3.22
CA ILE A 135 -7.53 4.01 -2.53
C ILE A 135 -6.71 5.16 -1.95
N LEU A 136 -6.48 6.23 -2.72
CA LEU A 136 -5.75 7.41 -2.25
C LEU A 136 -6.50 8.13 -1.12
N HIS A 137 -7.83 8.22 -1.23
CA HIS A 137 -8.66 8.81 -0.19
C HIS A 137 -8.58 8.01 1.12
N PHE A 138 -8.73 6.69 1.07
CA PHE A 138 -8.52 5.82 2.23
C PHE A 138 -7.14 6.03 2.84
N THR A 139 -6.11 6.05 2.00
CA THR A 139 -4.69 6.18 2.40
C THR A 139 -4.46 7.44 3.22
N LEU A 140 -4.89 8.60 2.70
CA LEU A 140 -4.77 9.87 3.39
C LEU A 140 -5.60 9.87 4.69
N ARG A 141 -6.81 9.33 4.66
CA ARG A 141 -7.69 9.31 5.84
C ARG A 141 -7.14 8.44 6.96
N PHE A 142 -6.56 7.28 6.63
CA PHE A 142 -5.89 6.41 7.58
C PHE A 142 -4.70 7.14 8.22
N ASP A 143 -3.86 7.75 7.40
CA ASP A 143 -2.65 8.42 7.87
C ASP A 143 -2.96 9.65 8.73
N GLU A 144 -3.98 10.44 8.40
CA GLU A 144 -4.50 11.54 9.25
C GLU A 144 -4.89 11.04 10.65
N LEU A 145 -5.72 9.98 10.72
CA LEU A 145 -6.16 9.41 11.99
C LEU A 145 -4.96 8.89 12.80
N LYS A 146 -4.04 8.18 12.14
CA LYS A 146 -2.82 7.67 12.78
C LYS A 146 -1.95 8.79 13.33
N MET A 147 -1.76 9.88 12.58
CA MET A 147 -0.92 11.01 13.01
C MET A 147 -1.47 11.69 14.27
N THR A 148 -2.79 11.72 14.44
CA THR A 148 -3.45 12.30 15.62
C THR A 148 -3.53 11.35 16.82
N ASN A 149 -3.12 10.08 16.68
CA ASN A 149 -3.24 9.06 17.72
C ASN A 149 -1.87 8.52 18.17
N PRO A 150 -1.21 9.15 19.17
CA PRO A 150 0.08 8.69 19.68
C PRO A 150 0.01 7.34 20.42
N ALA A 151 -1.19 6.88 20.82
CA ALA A 151 -1.33 5.62 21.55
C ALA A 151 -0.88 4.42 20.71
N ILE A 152 -1.06 4.46 19.38
CA ILE A 152 -0.69 3.38 18.45
C ILE A 152 0.77 2.94 18.62
N GLN A 153 1.70 3.89 18.61
CA GLN A 153 3.13 3.58 18.76
C GLN A 153 3.48 3.18 20.20
N ASN A 154 2.86 3.81 21.19
CA ASN A 154 3.11 3.54 22.60
C ASN A 154 2.66 2.13 23.00
N ASP A 155 1.46 1.74 22.58
CA ASP A 155 0.85 0.44 22.85
C ASP A 155 1.67 -0.68 22.20
N PHE A 156 2.04 -0.50 20.92
CA PHE A 156 2.88 -1.48 20.23
C PHE A 156 4.28 -1.59 20.83
N SER A 157 4.88 -0.47 21.23
CA SER A 157 6.18 -0.46 21.91
C SER A 157 6.12 -1.10 23.29
N TYR A 158 5.02 -0.96 24.03
CA TYR A 158 4.78 -1.67 25.28
C TYR A 158 4.66 -3.18 25.04
N TYR A 159 3.80 -3.59 24.10
CA TYR A 159 3.60 -4.99 23.74
C TYR A 159 4.93 -5.69 23.42
N ARG A 160 5.75 -5.11 22.54
CA ARG A 160 7.06 -5.67 22.17
C ARG A 160 7.99 -5.86 23.37
N ARG A 161 8.07 -4.88 24.28
CA ARG A 161 8.91 -4.96 25.49
C ARG A 161 8.41 -6.02 26.47
N THR A 162 7.10 -6.16 26.61
CA THR A 162 6.50 -7.16 27.51
C THR A 162 6.66 -8.58 26.95
N LEU A 163 6.39 -8.77 25.66
CA LEU A 163 6.59 -10.05 24.97
C LEU A 163 8.04 -10.53 25.04
N SER A 164 9.01 -9.63 24.84
CA SER A 164 10.44 -9.95 24.96
C SER A 164 10.82 -10.43 26.37
N ARG A 165 10.17 -9.92 27.42
CA ARG A 165 10.43 -10.34 28.81
C ARG A 165 9.76 -11.68 29.13
N MET A 166 8.54 -11.89 28.65
CA MET A 166 7.81 -13.16 28.84
C MET A 166 8.53 -14.34 28.17
N ARG A 167 9.11 -14.14 26.98
CA ARG A 167 9.90 -15.18 26.29
C ARG A 167 11.16 -15.60 27.03
N ILE A 168 11.87 -14.66 27.67
CA ILE A 168 13.06 -14.97 28.49
C ILE A 168 12.67 -15.86 29.69
N ASN A 169 11.43 -15.73 30.16
CA ASN A 169 10.89 -16.51 31.27
C ASN A 169 10.21 -17.85 30.83
N ASN A 170 10.38 -18.28 29.57
CA ASN A 170 9.84 -19.53 29.00
C ASN A 170 8.31 -19.70 29.09
N LEU A 171 7.56 -18.61 29.20
CA LEU A 171 6.10 -18.62 29.15
C LEU A 171 5.66 -18.44 27.68
N THR A 172 5.28 -19.56 27.06
CA THR A 172 4.45 -19.70 25.85
C THR A 172 4.91 -18.99 24.55
N GLU A 173 5.60 -19.74 23.67
CA GLU A 173 5.81 -19.35 22.26
C GLU A 173 4.59 -19.63 21.36
N GLU A 174 3.73 -20.58 21.70
CA GLU A 174 2.72 -21.14 20.76
C GLU A 174 1.43 -20.30 20.59
N GLU A 175 1.14 -19.33 21.47
CA GLU A 175 -0.11 -18.54 21.41
C GLU A 175 0.04 -17.11 20.87
N ASN A 176 1.25 -16.67 20.53
CA ASN A 176 1.48 -15.27 20.16
C ASN A 176 1.29 -15.02 18.66
N GLU A 177 0.24 -14.29 18.29
CA GLU A 177 -0.11 -13.96 16.89
C GLU A 177 0.95 -13.13 16.13
N VAL A 178 1.89 -12.50 16.83
CA VAL A 178 2.93 -11.63 16.25
C VAL A 178 4.33 -12.16 16.60
N ASN A 179 5.01 -12.73 15.61
CA ASN A 179 6.40 -13.17 15.75
C ASN A 179 7.39 -11.97 15.71
N ASN A 180 8.66 -12.19 16.05
CA ASN A 180 9.66 -11.12 16.12
C ASN A 180 9.89 -10.40 14.78
N GLU A 181 9.89 -11.13 13.67
CA GLU A 181 10.12 -10.57 12.34
C GLU A 181 8.96 -9.66 11.92
N LEU A 182 7.73 -10.13 12.09
CA LEU A 182 6.52 -9.34 11.85
C LEU A 182 6.49 -8.10 12.74
N ALA A 183 6.85 -8.24 14.03
CA ALA A 183 6.92 -7.11 14.95
C ALA A 183 7.91 -6.02 14.50
N ASN A 184 9.05 -6.42 13.92
CA ASN A 184 10.03 -5.47 13.38
C ASN A 184 9.47 -4.71 12.17
N ARG A 185 8.83 -5.41 11.23
CA ARG A 185 8.20 -4.78 10.06
C ARG A 185 7.07 -3.83 10.44
N MET A 186 6.19 -4.26 11.34
CA MET A 186 5.14 -3.40 11.90
C MET A 186 5.70 -2.17 12.62
N SER A 187 6.84 -2.30 13.33
CA SER A 187 7.46 -1.17 14.01
C SER A 187 7.92 -0.11 13.02
N LEU A 188 8.57 -0.53 11.93
CA LEU A 188 8.97 0.37 10.85
C LEU A 188 7.77 1.01 10.17
N PHE A 189 6.71 0.24 9.94
CA PHE A 189 5.44 0.76 9.40
C PHE A 189 4.92 1.90 10.28
N TYR A 190 4.67 1.66 11.57
CA TYR A 190 4.09 2.67 12.46
C TYR A 190 5.02 3.82 12.85
N ALA A 191 6.34 3.66 12.69
CA ALA A 191 7.30 4.75 12.87
C ALA A 191 7.15 5.85 11.80
N ASN A 192 6.69 5.51 10.59
CA ASN A 192 6.45 6.50 9.54
C ASN A 192 5.25 7.38 9.88
N ALA A 193 5.32 8.69 9.61
CA ALA A 193 4.20 9.61 9.84
C ALA A 193 2.96 9.20 9.01
N THR A 194 3.18 8.82 7.76
CA THR A 194 2.17 8.46 6.77
C THR A 194 2.40 7.03 6.28
N PRO A 195 2.10 6.01 7.10
CA PRO A 195 2.46 4.63 6.81
C PRO A 195 1.79 4.06 5.54
N MET A 196 0.51 4.33 5.31
CA MET A 196 -0.18 3.85 4.10
C MET A 196 0.35 4.55 2.85
N LEU A 197 0.58 5.87 2.92
CA LEU A 197 1.14 6.62 1.80
C LEU A 197 2.55 6.15 1.45
N LYS A 198 3.37 5.84 2.45
CA LYS A 198 4.71 5.27 2.24
C LYS A 198 4.63 3.92 1.52
N THR A 199 3.71 3.05 1.93
CA THR A 199 3.45 1.77 1.25
C THR A 199 3.07 1.97 -0.21
N LEU A 200 2.14 2.88 -0.52
CA LEU A 200 1.76 3.15 -1.92
C LEU A 200 2.90 3.75 -2.74
N SER A 201 3.70 4.64 -2.14
CA SER A 201 4.88 5.23 -2.79
C SER A 201 5.90 4.15 -3.16
N ASP A 202 6.16 3.21 -2.26
CA ASP A 202 7.09 2.10 -2.49
C ASP A 202 6.54 1.13 -3.54
N ALA A 203 5.25 0.79 -3.46
CA ALA A 203 4.56 -0.04 -4.43
C ALA A 203 4.61 0.55 -5.84
N THR A 204 4.38 1.86 -5.98
CA THR A 204 4.48 2.58 -7.26
C THR A 204 5.91 2.58 -7.80
N THR A 205 6.89 2.81 -6.93
CA THR A 205 8.32 2.76 -7.30
C THR A 205 8.73 1.38 -7.79
N LYS A 206 8.25 0.33 -7.12
CA LYS A 206 8.47 -1.07 -7.48
C LYS A 206 7.81 -1.41 -8.81
N PHE A 207 6.55 -1.02 -9.02
CA PHE A 207 5.85 -1.17 -10.31
C PHE A 207 6.65 -0.60 -11.49
N VAL A 208 7.18 0.63 -11.34
CA VAL A 208 8.02 1.27 -12.38
C VAL A 208 9.36 0.53 -12.56
N SER A 209 9.88 -0.08 -11.50
CA SER A 209 11.17 -0.78 -11.50
C SER A 209 11.10 -2.19 -12.08
N ASP A 210 9.98 -2.91 -11.93
CA ASP A 210 9.86 -4.32 -12.34
C ASP A 210 10.08 -4.52 -13.85
N MET A 211 9.64 -3.57 -14.69
CA MET A 211 9.91 -3.60 -16.13
C MET A 211 11.41 -3.47 -16.44
N LYS A 212 12.13 -2.62 -15.70
CA LYS A 212 13.59 -2.50 -15.81
C LYS A 212 14.27 -3.75 -15.26
N GLY A 213 13.74 -4.31 -14.17
CA GLY A 213 14.22 -5.53 -13.52
C GLY A 213 14.21 -6.73 -14.46
N CYS A 214 13.12 -6.97 -15.20
CA CYS A 214 13.04 -8.06 -16.17
C CYS A 214 14.10 -7.95 -17.26
N ILE A 215 14.31 -6.75 -17.81
CA ILE A 215 15.33 -6.52 -18.85
C ILE A 215 16.74 -6.66 -18.25
N LYS A 216 16.94 -6.21 -17.01
CA LYS A 216 18.23 -6.34 -16.31
C LYS A 216 18.59 -7.80 -16.04
N VAL A 217 17.65 -8.62 -15.56
CA VAL A 217 17.86 -10.06 -15.36
C VAL A 217 18.25 -10.75 -16.67
N LEU A 218 17.59 -10.41 -17.77
CA LEU A 218 17.96 -10.93 -19.09
C LEU A 218 19.35 -10.45 -19.54
N ARG A 219 19.79 -9.26 -19.15
CA ARG A 219 21.13 -8.75 -19.49
C ARG A 219 22.25 -9.29 -18.62
N ASP A 220 21.94 -9.71 -17.41
CA ASP A 220 22.93 -10.28 -16.47
C ASP A 220 23.24 -11.75 -16.78
N GLU A 221 22.44 -12.41 -17.65
CA GLU A 221 22.68 -13.76 -18.17
C GLU A 221 23.63 -13.76 -19.40
N PRO A 222 24.32 -14.88 -19.69
CA PRO A 222 25.15 -15.03 -20.89
C PRO A 222 24.36 -14.71 -22.18
N PRO A 223 24.87 -13.84 -23.08
CA PRO A 223 24.13 -13.36 -24.25
C PRO A 223 23.57 -14.47 -25.14
N ASN A 224 24.33 -15.57 -25.28
CA ASN A 224 23.95 -16.74 -26.06
C ASN A 224 22.68 -17.47 -25.56
N ARG A 225 22.26 -17.26 -24.31
CA ARG A 225 21.06 -17.90 -23.72
C ARG A 225 19.80 -17.04 -23.80
N VAL A 226 19.97 -15.72 -23.90
CA VAL A 226 18.90 -14.73 -23.70
C VAL A 226 18.68 -13.81 -24.89
N GLU A 227 19.54 -13.82 -25.91
CA GLU A 227 19.40 -12.96 -27.09
C GLU A 227 18.06 -13.15 -27.81
N GLY A 228 17.55 -14.40 -27.86
CA GLY A 228 16.23 -14.69 -28.41
C GLY A 228 15.08 -14.03 -27.63
N LEU A 229 15.19 -13.98 -26.29
CA LEU A 229 14.22 -13.32 -25.41
C LEU A 229 14.33 -11.80 -25.50
N LEU A 230 15.55 -11.26 -25.56
CA LEU A 230 15.77 -9.83 -25.79
C LEU A 230 15.23 -9.39 -27.16
N ASN A 231 15.40 -10.21 -28.20
CA ASN A 231 14.83 -9.94 -29.52
C ASN A 231 13.30 -10.05 -29.54
N ALA A 232 12.71 -10.99 -28.80
CA ALA A 232 11.27 -11.01 -28.62
C ALA A 232 10.77 -9.71 -27.97
N LEU A 233 11.48 -9.18 -26.97
CA LEU A 233 11.18 -7.87 -26.40
C LEU A 233 11.37 -6.73 -27.42
N ARG A 234 12.44 -6.74 -28.23
CA ARG A 234 12.70 -5.69 -29.23
C ARG A 234 11.66 -5.64 -30.36
N TYR A 235 11.25 -6.79 -30.86
CA TYR A 235 10.50 -6.88 -32.12
C TYR A 235 9.03 -7.27 -31.96
N THR A 236 8.68 -7.96 -30.87
CA THR A 236 7.30 -8.44 -30.64
C THR A 236 6.52 -7.52 -29.70
N THR A 237 7.22 -6.65 -28.96
CA THR A 237 6.56 -5.70 -28.04
C THR A 237 5.95 -4.54 -28.83
N LYS A 238 4.63 -4.50 -28.86
CA LYS A 238 3.85 -3.52 -29.63
C LYS A 238 4.20 -2.06 -29.34
N HIS A 239 4.57 -1.76 -28.11
CA HIS A 239 4.65 -0.39 -27.60
C HIS A 239 6.07 0.06 -27.25
N LEU A 240 7.09 -0.74 -27.57
CA LEU A 240 8.46 -0.42 -27.21
C LEU A 240 8.94 0.88 -27.86
N ASN A 241 8.47 1.14 -29.09
CA ASN A 241 8.89 2.31 -29.88
C ASN A 241 8.03 3.55 -29.64
N ASP A 242 6.96 3.47 -28.84
CA ASP A 242 6.07 4.60 -28.57
C ASP A 242 6.82 5.74 -27.87
N ASP A 243 6.47 7.00 -28.17
CA ASP A 243 7.12 8.19 -27.57
C ASP A 243 6.94 8.26 -26.05
N THR A 244 5.89 7.63 -25.54
CA THR A 244 5.56 7.52 -24.11
C THR A 244 6.43 6.50 -23.37
N THR A 245 7.13 5.60 -24.09
CA THR A 245 7.96 4.56 -23.48
C THR A 245 9.26 5.11 -22.92
N SER A 246 9.58 4.76 -21.67
CA SER A 246 10.74 5.27 -20.93
C SER A 246 12.04 5.16 -21.72
N LYS A 247 12.75 6.29 -21.89
CA LYS A 247 14.09 6.35 -22.53
C LYS A 247 15.09 5.38 -21.91
N GLN A 248 14.96 5.13 -20.61
CA GLN A 248 15.86 4.20 -19.91
C GLN A 248 15.60 2.74 -20.33
N ILE A 249 14.35 2.34 -20.56
CA ILE A 249 13.99 1.00 -21.05
C ILE A 249 14.46 0.83 -22.50
N LYS A 250 14.26 1.85 -23.34
CA LYS A 250 14.78 1.94 -24.72
C LYS A 250 16.30 1.76 -24.75
N ASN A 251 17.03 2.52 -23.93
CA ASN A 251 18.48 2.37 -23.75
C ASN A 251 18.88 0.97 -23.27
N MET A 252 18.09 0.36 -22.37
CA MET A 252 18.34 -1.00 -21.89
C MET A 252 18.04 -2.09 -22.93
N LEU A 253 17.36 -1.78 -24.03
CA LEU A 253 17.12 -2.71 -25.15
C LEU A 253 17.88 -2.33 -26.42
N HIS A 254 18.59 -1.20 -26.42
CA HIS A 254 19.31 -0.63 -27.56
C HIS A 254 18.41 -0.33 -28.76
N VAL A 255 17.26 0.29 -28.50
CA VAL A 255 16.25 0.71 -29.49
C VAL A 255 15.82 2.14 -29.24
#